data_AF-A0A7W7IZH8-F1
#
_entry.id   AF-A0A7W7IZH8-F1
#
_cell.length_a   1.000
_cell.length_b   1.000
_cell.length_c   1.000
_cell.angle_alpha   90.00
_cell.angle_beta   90.00
_cell.angle_gamma   90.00
#
_symmetry.space_group_name_H-M   'P 1'
#
loop_
_entity.id
_entity.type
_entity.pdbx_description
1 polymer ?
#
loop_
_entity_poly.entity_id
_entity_poly.type
_entity_poly.pdbx_seq_one_letter_code
_entity_poly.pdbx_strand_id
1 'polypeptide(L)'
;MRRSISFFAILALFANCNNKSSDETKSPKKADVAEESKSPKETVQAYLSATNHFDFETAKKFLISNKENQMILETLKKMEKSIPDKEKTRFIDKEKKASYFEKEITDSTAQIIVTPDMDAVMPIEFNLKKVNNNWLIESVISH
;
A
#
# COMPACT_ATOMS: atom_id res chain seq x y z
N MET A 1 -64.14 15.52 -2.53
CA MET A 1 -63.11 15.16 -3.53
C MET A 1 -62.09 14.27 -2.83
N ARG A 2 -62.00 12.99 -3.24
CA ARG A 2 -60.85 12.34 -3.93
C ARG A 2 -59.62 12.16 -3.03
N ARG A 3 -58.96 11.01 -2.93
CA ARG A 3 -59.22 9.57 -3.13
C ARG A 3 -57.91 8.90 -2.67
N SER A 4 -57.99 7.79 -1.94
CA SER A 4 -56.86 6.92 -1.61
C SER A 4 -56.11 6.44 -2.84
N ILE A 5 -54.81 6.17 -2.70
CA ILE A 5 -54.13 5.15 -3.50
C ILE A 5 -53.19 4.37 -2.58
N SER A 6 -53.65 3.17 -2.22
CA SER A 6 -52.82 2.03 -1.87
C SER A 6 -52.10 1.53 -3.13
N PHE A 7 -50.87 1.04 -2.99
CA PHE A 7 -50.33 0.04 -3.91
C PHE A 7 -49.81 -1.15 -3.10
N PHE A 8 -50.63 -2.20 -3.09
CA PHE A 8 -50.18 -3.58 -2.99
C PHE A 8 -50.00 -4.08 -4.44
N ALA A 9 -48.87 -4.75 -4.74
CA ALA A 9 -48.85 -5.89 -5.63
C ALA A 9 -47.51 -6.63 -5.49
N ILE A 10 -47.60 -7.80 -4.88
CA ILE A 10 -46.59 -8.85 -4.79
C ILE A 10 -46.64 -9.66 -6.11
N LEU A 11 -45.57 -10.44 -6.34
CA LEU A 11 -45.46 -11.66 -7.17
C LEU A 11 -44.88 -11.50 -8.58
N ALA A 12 -43.68 -12.05 -8.74
CA ALA A 12 -43.50 -13.18 -9.65
C ALA A 12 -42.58 -14.22 -9.00
N LEU A 13 -43.19 -15.30 -8.51
CA LEU A 13 -42.53 -16.59 -8.32
C LEU A 13 -42.26 -17.18 -9.71
N PHE A 14 -41.02 -17.58 -9.98
CA PHE A 14 -40.76 -18.67 -10.92
C PHE A 14 -40.04 -19.78 -10.17
N ALA A 15 -40.82 -20.80 -9.82
CA ALA A 15 -40.29 -22.13 -9.61
C ALA A 15 -40.39 -22.89 -10.93
N ASN A 16 -39.41 -23.76 -11.14
CA ASN A 16 -39.42 -25.00 -11.93
C ASN A 16 -38.87 -24.94 -13.37
N CYS A 17 -37.69 -25.55 -13.57
CA CYS A 17 -37.54 -26.80 -14.33
C CYS A 17 -36.08 -27.29 -14.30
N ASN A 18 -35.88 -28.50 -13.77
CA ASN A 18 -34.68 -29.31 -14.00
C ASN A 18 -34.58 -29.67 -15.50
N ASN A 19 -33.38 -29.56 -16.09
CA ASN A 19 -32.96 -30.40 -17.21
C ASN A 19 -31.42 -30.51 -17.24
N LYS A 20 -30.93 -31.75 -17.34
CA LYS A 20 -29.53 -32.12 -17.57
C LYS A 20 -29.12 -31.78 -19.01
N SER A 21 -27.95 -31.16 -19.20
CA SER A 21 -26.82 -31.66 -20.02
C SER A 21 -25.70 -30.58 -19.99
N SER A 22 -24.48 -30.96 -19.62
CA SER A 22 -23.33 -31.20 -20.50
C SER A 22 -22.41 -29.97 -20.65
N ASP A 23 -21.16 -30.22 -20.27
CA ASP A 23 -19.92 -29.66 -20.77
C ASP A 23 -19.42 -28.25 -20.40
N GLU A 24 -18.18 -28.34 -19.92
CA GLU A 24 -17.02 -27.50 -20.19
C GLU A 24 -16.83 -26.15 -19.48
N THR A 25 -15.73 -26.14 -18.72
CA THR A 25 -14.80 -25.02 -18.51
C THR A 25 -15.24 -23.93 -17.53
N LYS A 26 -15.10 -24.21 -16.23
CA LYS A 26 -14.78 -23.16 -15.24
C LYS A 26 -13.27 -23.09 -15.06
N SER A 27 -12.67 -22.09 -15.73
CA SER A 27 -11.38 -21.52 -15.34
C SER A 27 -11.35 -21.30 -13.82
N PRO A 28 -10.21 -21.54 -13.14
CA PRO A 28 -10.09 -21.16 -11.75
C PRO A 28 -10.10 -19.63 -11.69
N LYS A 29 -11.21 -19.09 -11.15
CA LYS A 29 -11.32 -17.70 -10.74
C LYS A 29 -10.21 -17.49 -9.72
N LYS A 30 -9.11 -16.86 -10.14
CA LYS A 30 -8.07 -16.37 -9.25
C LYS A 30 -8.79 -15.51 -8.21
N ALA A 31 -8.86 -15.99 -6.98
CA ALA A 31 -9.31 -15.17 -5.89
C ALA A 31 -8.30 -14.03 -5.82
N ASP A 32 -8.70 -12.83 -6.23
CA ASP A 32 -8.04 -11.62 -5.78
C ASP A 32 -8.20 -11.64 -4.27
N VAL A 33 -7.16 -12.15 -3.59
CA VAL A 33 -6.93 -11.90 -2.19
C VAL A 33 -6.91 -10.38 -2.12
N ALA A 34 -7.97 -9.79 -1.59
CA ALA A 34 -7.99 -8.37 -1.31
C ALA A 34 -6.81 -8.12 -0.37
N GLU A 35 -5.70 -7.62 -0.91
CA GLU A 35 -4.60 -7.14 -0.10
C GLU A 35 -5.22 -6.10 0.83
N GLU A 36 -5.16 -6.36 2.13
CA GLU A 36 -5.65 -5.44 3.13
C GLU A 36 -4.96 -4.10 2.91
N SER A 37 -5.77 -3.05 2.71
CA SER A 37 -5.26 -1.71 2.42
C SER A 37 -4.51 -1.21 3.64
N LYS A 38 -3.18 -1.09 3.51
CA LYS A 38 -2.30 -0.58 4.57
C LYS A 38 -2.64 0.86 4.90
N SER A 39 -2.57 1.25 6.17
CA SER A 39 -2.58 2.66 6.58
C SER A 39 -1.34 3.40 6.06
N PRO A 40 -1.34 4.75 6.04
CA PRO A 40 -0.17 5.52 5.61
C PRO A 40 1.11 5.14 6.36
N LYS A 41 1.02 4.97 7.69
CA LYS A 41 2.15 4.58 8.54
C LYS A 41 2.66 3.18 8.18
N GLU A 42 1.77 2.21 8.00
CA GLU A 42 2.14 0.85 7.62
C GLU A 42 2.78 0.80 6.23
N THR A 43 2.32 1.64 5.29
CA THR A 43 2.99 1.81 3.98
C THR A 43 4.43 2.31 4.14
N VAL A 44 4.66 3.33 4.97
CA VAL A 44 6.03 3.85 5.23
C VAL A 44 6.90 2.80 5.92
N GLN A 45 6.37 2.09 6.91
CA GLN A 45 7.09 1.00 7.58
C GLN A 45 7.47 -0.13 6.62
N ALA A 46 6.54 -0.55 5.75
CA ALA A 46 6.80 -1.59 4.77
C ALA A 46 7.83 -1.15 3.71
N TYR A 47 7.76 0.11 3.27
CA TYR A 47 8.78 0.70 2.39
C TYR A 47 10.16 0.69 3.04
N LEU A 48 10.28 1.22 4.26
CA LEU A 48 11.55 1.27 4.99
C LEU A 48 12.11 -0.13 5.24
N SER A 49 11.27 -1.07 5.68
CA SER A 49 11.64 -2.48 5.86
C SER A 49 12.21 -3.05 4.57
N ALA A 50 11.55 -2.86 3.43
CA ALA A 50 12.03 -3.35 2.13
C ALA A 50 13.38 -2.72 1.75
N THR A 51 13.55 -1.41 1.95
CA THR A 51 14.84 -0.73 1.66
C THR A 51 15.97 -1.19 2.59
N ASN A 52 15.70 -1.41 3.87
CA ASN A 52 16.66 -1.89 4.87
C ASN A 52 17.12 -3.34 4.60
N HIS A 53 16.26 -4.12 3.93
CA HIS A 53 16.55 -5.47 3.46
C HIS A 53 17.06 -5.51 2.02
N PHE A 54 17.28 -4.34 1.39
CA PHE A 54 17.72 -4.21 0.00
C PHE A 54 16.77 -4.87 -1.03
N ASP A 55 15.50 -5.07 -0.68
CA ASP A 55 14.45 -5.55 -1.58
C ASP A 55 13.81 -4.37 -2.33
N PHE A 56 14.53 -3.86 -3.33
CA PHE A 56 14.09 -2.68 -4.08
C PHE A 56 12.90 -2.93 -5.00
N GLU A 57 12.64 -4.18 -5.39
CA GLU A 57 11.45 -4.53 -6.17
C GLU A 57 10.20 -4.46 -5.30
N THR A 58 10.27 -4.91 -4.04
CA THR A 58 9.18 -4.71 -3.09
C THR A 58 9.06 -3.24 -2.69
N ALA A 59 10.17 -2.54 -2.41
CA ALA A 59 10.14 -1.11 -2.06
C ALA A 59 9.43 -0.27 -3.13
N LYS A 60 9.68 -0.56 -4.41
CA LYS A 60 9.06 0.11 -5.56
C LYS A 60 7.52 0.04 -5.55
N LYS A 61 6.93 -1.02 -5.00
CA LYS A 61 5.46 -1.18 -4.94
C LYS A 61 4.79 -0.15 -4.03
N PHE A 62 5.53 0.45 -3.10
CA PHE A 62 5.03 1.47 -2.18
C PHE A 62 5.23 2.90 -2.68
N LEU A 63 5.83 3.08 -3.86
CA LEU A 63 6.12 4.40 -4.42
C LEU A 63 5.16 4.73 -5.57
N ILE A 64 4.75 5.99 -5.66
CA ILE A 64 4.18 6.51 -6.91
C ILE A 64 5.27 6.52 -7.97
N SER A 65 4.94 6.05 -9.18
CA SER A 65 5.87 6.07 -10.31
C SER A 65 6.09 7.49 -10.81
N ASN A 66 7.13 8.15 -10.29
CA ASN A 66 7.63 9.44 -10.74
C ASN A 66 9.17 9.43 -10.82
N LYS A 67 9.76 10.49 -11.38
CA LYS A 67 11.20 10.56 -11.64
C LYS A 67 12.00 10.59 -10.33
N GLU A 68 11.52 11.34 -9.35
CA GLU A 68 12.16 11.53 -8.04
C GLU A 68 12.28 10.20 -7.29
N ASN A 69 11.18 9.45 -7.20
CA ASN A 69 11.15 8.13 -6.58
C ASN A 69 12.03 7.11 -7.32
N GLN A 70 12.08 7.16 -8.65
CA GLN A 70 13.01 6.33 -9.42
C GLN A 70 14.47 6.68 -9.09
N MET A 71 14.82 7.96 -8.99
CA MET A 71 16.16 8.40 -8.62
C MET A 71 16.54 7.96 -7.20
N ILE A 72 15.60 7.99 -6.25
CA ILE A 72 15.82 7.49 -4.89
C ILE A 72 16.16 6.00 -4.91
N LEU A 73 15.36 5.17 -5.61
CA LEU A 73 15.64 3.73 -5.70
C LEU A 73 16.99 3.43 -6.35
N GLU A 74 17.35 4.12 -7.42
CA GLU A 74 18.65 3.94 -8.07
C GLU A 74 19.80 4.40 -7.19
N THR A 75 19.60 5.43 -6.37
CA THR A 75 20.59 5.87 -5.38
C THR A 75 20.78 4.82 -4.29
N LEU A 76 19.69 4.27 -3.76
CA LEU A 76 19.75 3.20 -2.75
C LEU A 76 20.42 1.93 -3.29
N LYS A 77 20.14 1.54 -4.55
CA LYS A 77 20.83 0.42 -5.24
C LYS A 77 22.33 0.67 -5.39
N LYS A 78 22.73 1.90 -5.72
CA LYS A 78 24.16 2.27 -5.80
C LYS A 78 24.81 2.23 -4.42
N MET A 79 24.11 2.72 -3.39
CA MET A 79 24.57 2.68 -2.00
C MET A 79 24.77 1.23 -1.54
N GLU A 80 23.81 0.33 -1.78
CA GLU A 80 23.94 -1.10 -1.46
C GLU A 80 25.24 -1.69 -2.03
N LYS A 81 25.52 -1.43 -3.32
CA LYS A 81 26.73 -1.95 -3.99
C LYS A 81 28.04 -1.44 -3.38
N SER A 82 28.00 -0.30 -2.67
CA SER A 82 29.17 0.25 -1.98
C SER A 82 29.34 -0.26 -0.54
N ILE A 83 28.32 -0.93 0.02
CA ILE A 83 28.35 -1.45 1.39
C ILE A 83 28.90 -2.89 1.37
N PRO A 84 29.97 -3.19 2.13
CA PRO A 84 30.45 -4.56 2.29
C PRO A 84 29.36 -5.48 2.86
N ASP A 85 29.25 -6.73 2.38
CA ASP A 85 28.18 -7.65 2.80
C ASP A 85 28.11 -7.86 4.32
N LYS A 86 29.27 -7.89 5.00
CA LYS A 86 29.36 -8.00 6.46
C LYS A 86 28.72 -6.82 7.21
N GLU A 87 28.55 -5.67 6.55
CA GLU A 87 27.99 -4.44 7.12
C GLU A 87 26.50 -4.28 6.79
N LYS A 88 25.99 -4.98 5.76
CA LYS A 88 24.58 -4.94 5.34
C LYS A 88 23.62 -5.36 6.46
N THR A 89 24.04 -6.30 7.31
CA THR A 89 23.24 -6.76 8.47
C THR A 89 22.93 -5.65 9.47
N ARG A 90 23.72 -4.56 9.49
CA ARG A 90 23.47 -3.41 10.37
C ARG A 90 22.23 -2.62 9.97
N PHE A 91 21.75 -2.76 8.73
CA PHE A 91 20.59 -2.04 8.20
C PHE A 91 19.27 -2.77 8.48
N ILE A 92 19.32 -4.10 8.60
CA ILE A 92 18.15 -4.94 8.85
C ILE A 92 17.41 -4.46 10.10
N ASP A 93 16.10 -4.34 9.98
CA ASP A 93 15.17 -3.95 11.06
C ASP A 93 15.42 -2.57 11.68
N LYS A 94 16.25 -1.71 11.09
CA LYS A 94 16.50 -0.35 11.62
C LYS A 94 15.21 0.47 11.74
N GLU A 95 14.22 0.21 10.90
CA GLU A 95 12.92 0.88 10.95
C GLU A 95 12.15 0.59 12.25
N LYS A 96 12.40 -0.56 12.90
CA LYS A 96 11.79 -0.88 14.21
C LYS A 96 12.33 -0.02 15.35
N LYS A 97 13.51 0.58 15.14
CA LYS A 97 14.15 1.52 16.05
C LYS A 97 13.97 2.95 15.55
N ALA A 98 12.77 3.29 15.07
CA ALA A 98 12.45 4.64 14.66
C ALA A 98 11.13 5.07 15.31
N SER A 99 11.04 6.36 15.59
CA SER A 99 9.78 7.00 15.98
C SER A 99 9.03 7.44 14.74
N TYR A 100 7.71 7.25 14.73
CA TYR A 100 6.82 7.60 13.63
C TYR A 100 5.80 8.61 14.14
N PHE A 101 5.80 9.80 13.54
CA PHE A 101 4.85 10.86 13.85
C PHE A 101 3.93 11.11 12.65
N GLU A 102 2.63 10.97 12.88
CA GLU A 102 1.58 11.26 11.90
C GLU A 102 1.23 12.75 12.02
N LYS A 103 1.78 13.57 11.11
CA LYS A 103 1.60 15.02 11.20
C LYS A 103 0.27 15.48 10.62
N GLU A 104 -0.10 14.96 9.45
CA GLU A 104 -1.35 15.27 8.76
C GLU A 104 -1.90 14.00 8.10
N ILE A 105 -3.18 13.69 8.30
CA ILE A 105 -3.87 12.57 7.65
C ILE A 105 -5.25 13.05 7.19
N THR A 106 -5.54 12.86 5.91
CA THR A 106 -6.86 13.04 5.30
C THR A 106 -7.33 11.73 4.67
N ASP A 107 -8.50 11.74 4.02
CA ASP A 107 -9.00 10.58 3.28
C ASP A 107 -8.13 10.18 2.09
N SER A 108 -7.27 11.09 1.59
CA SER A 108 -6.52 10.90 0.33
C SER A 108 -5.05 11.33 0.35
N THR A 109 -4.61 12.04 1.39
CA THR A 109 -3.21 12.46 1.58
C THR A 109 -2.77 12.22 3.02
N ALA A 110 -1.48 11.98 3.22
CA ALA A 110 -0.90 11.87 4.56
C ALA A 110 0.56 12.32 4.57
N GLN A 111 1.03 12.79 5.73
CA GLN A 111 2.42 13.10 6.01
C GLN A 111 2.88 12.32 7.24
N ILE A 112 3.91 11.50 7.05
CA ILE A 112 4.56 10.70 8.10
C ILE A 112 5.99 11.20 8.27
N ILE A 113 6.35 11.59 9.48
CA ILE A 113 7.72 11.96 9.84
C ILE A 113 8.35 10.77 10.58
N VAL A 114 9.51 10.33 10.10
CA VAL A 114 10.28 9.23 10.69
C VAL A 114 11.54 9.78 11.29
N THR A 115 11.75 9.53 12.58
CA THR A 115 12.96 9.92 13.31
C THR A 115 13.69 8.65 13.76
N PRO A 116 14.84 8.31 13.15
CA PRO A 116 15.64 7.17 13.57
C PRO A 116 16.14 7.33 15.02
N ASP A 117 16.16 6.25 15.80
CA ASP A 117 16.71 6.18 17.16
C ASP A 117 18.25 6.08 17.11
N MET A 118 18.89 7.07 16.50
CA MET A 118 20.34 7.22 16.40
C MET A 118 20.66 8.71 16.58
N ASP A 119 21.63 9.02 17.43
CA ASP A 119 22.07 10.40 17.67
C ASP A 119 22.49 11.09 16.36
N ALA A 120 22.02 12.33 16.19
CA ALA A 120 22.35 13.21 15.06
C ALA A 120 21.85 12.80 13.66
N VAL A 121 20.81 11.97 13.55
CA VAL A 121 20.16 11.68 12.26
C VAL A 121 18.96 12.59 12.03
N MET A 122 18.92 13.24 10.87
CA MET A 122 17.83 14.14 10.51
C MET A 122 16.53 13.37 10.25
N PRO A 123 15.37 13.88 10.68
CA PRO A 123 14.08 13.27 10.37
C PRO A 123 13.85 13.17 8.86
N ILE A 124 13.18 12.10 8.45
CA ILE A 124 12.77 11.88 7.07
C ILE A 124 11.26 12.07 6.98
N GLU A 125 10.83 12.95 6.08
CA GLU A 125 9.41 13.17 5.82
C GLU A 125 8.96 12.35 4.61
N PHE A 126 7.82 11.69 4.75
CA PHE A 126 7.15 10.95 3.71
C PHE A 126 5.81 11.59 3.43
N ASN A 127 5.61 12.09 2.21
CA ASN A 127 4.30 12.53 1.75
C ASN A 127 3.66 11.39 0.96
N LEU A 128 2.42 11.04 1.32
CA LEU A 128 1.68 9.95 0.74
C LEU A 128 0.39 10.44 0.09
N LYS A 129 -0.04 9.71 -0.93
CA LYS A 129 -1.30 9.90 -1.62
C LYS A 129 -1.99 8.58 -1.84
N LYS A 130 -3.31 8.58 -1.72
CA LYS A 130 -4.15 7.41 -1.97
C LYS A 130 -4.44 7.30 -3.47
N VAL A 131 -4.00 6.19 -4.08
CA VAL A 131 -4.18 5.87 -5.50
C VAL A 131 -4.85 4.51 -5.60
N ASN A 132 -6.01 4.43 -6.25
CA ASN A 132 -6.80 3.19 -6.38
C ASN A 132 -7.02 2.47 -5.03
N ASN A 133 -7.37 3.24 -3.99
CA ASN A 133 -7.57 2.79 -2.62
C ASN A 133 -6.32 2.24 -1.89
N ASN A 134 -5.13 2.44 -2.45
CA ASN A 134 -3.85 2.09 -1.83
C ASN A 134 -3.06 3.35 -1.49
N TRP A 135 -2.47 3.40 -0.31
CA TRP A 135 -1.55 4.47 0.07
C TRP A 135 -0.19 4.24 -0.57
N LEU A 136 0.30 5.23 -1.31
CA LEU A 136 1.60 5.22 -1.96
C LEU A 136 2.39 6.48 -1.58
N ILE A 137 3.70 6.35 -1.48
CA ILE A 137 4.63 7.46 -1.20
C ILE A 137 4.80 8.28 -2.48
N GLU A 138 4.38 9.53 -2.41
CA GLU A 138 4.53 10.51 -3.48
C GLU A 138 5.93 11.11 -3.49
N SER A 139 6.48 11.41 -2.31
CA SER A 139 7.83 11.97 -2.15
C SER A 139 8.46 11.61 -0.80
N VAL A 140 9.79 11.61 -0.78
CA VAL A 140 10.64 11.43 0.41
C VAL A 140 11.54 12.65 0.53
N ILE A 141 11.53 13.30 1.68
CA ILE A 141 12.32 14.50 1.97
C ILE A 141 13.23 14.18 3.15
N SER A 142 14.55 14.23 2.93
CA SER A 142 15.54 14.27 4.00
C SER A 142 15.95 15.72 4.16
N HIS A 143 15.82 16.23 5.38
CA HIS A 143 16.48 17.48 5.77
C HIS A 143 17.97 17.24 5.98
#